data_AF-A0A1Y0ZBT3-F1
#
_entry.id   AF-A0A1Y0ZBT3-F1
#
_cell.length_a   1.000
_cell.length_b   1.000
_cell.length_c   1.000
_cell.angle_alpha   90.00
_cell.angle_beta   90.00
_cell.angle_gamma   90.00
#
_symmetry.space_group_name_H-M   'P 1'
#
loop_
_entity.id
_entity.type
_entity.pdbx_description
1 polymer ?
#
loop_
_entity_poly.entity_id
_entity_poly.type
_entity_poly.pdbx_seq_one_letter_code
_entity_poly.pdbx_strand_id
1 'polypeptide(L)'
;MRDETSPDAQVGQLFRRLSTMRVELGEPAFERTIRDLLKTLGSAALREAEARAQVLRDRGVRRPGDIAVRPFAARSSPMDPWPGDFEGDQP
;
A
#
# COMPACT_ATOMS: atom_id res chain seq x y z
N MET A 1 24.26 -9.17 16.55
CA MET A 1 24.49 -7.77 16.17
C MET A 1 23.14 -7.09 16.19
N ARG A 2 22.89 -6.12 17.07
CA ARG A 2 21.58 -5.41 17.08
C ARG A 2 21.52 -4.56 15.81
N ASP A 3 20.45 -4.67 15.06
CA ASP A 3 20.21 -3.80 13.90
C ASP A 3 19.78 -2.42 14.43
N GLU A 4 20.76 -1.54 14.59
CA GLU A 4 20.55 -0.16 15.02
C GLU A 4 19.68 0.64 14.04
N THR A 5 19.46 0.12 12.82
CA THR A 5 18.57 0.72 11.83
C THR A 5 17.14 0.19 11.89
N SER A 6 16.85 -0.82 12.72
CA SER A 6 15.48 -1.31 12.89
C SER A 6 14.54 -0.21 13.40
N PRO A 7 13.26 -0.17 12.94
CA PRO A 7 12.30 0.84 13.39
C PRO A 7 12.15 0.90 14.91
N ASP A 8 12.13 -0.26 15.57
CA ASP A 8 12.01 -0.35 17.02
C ASP A 8 13.22 0.27 17.74
N ALA A 9 14.43 0.06 17.20
CA ALA A 9 15.63 0.68 17.74
C ALA A 9 15.60 2.22 17.59
N GLN A 10 15.11 2.73 16.45
CA GLN A 10 14.97 4.16 16.21
C GLN A 10 13.94 4.81 17.16
N VAL A 11 12.80 4.13 17.38
CA VAL A 11 11.79 4.59 18.36
C VAL A 11 12.40 4.63 19.76
N GLY A 12 13.09 3.56 20.17
CA GLY A 12 13.79 3.52 21.47
C GLY A 12 14.81 4.65 21.62
N GLN A 13 15.56 4.98 20.56
CA GLN A 13 16.52 6.07 20.57
C GLN A 13 15.86 7.45 20.68
N LEU A 14 14.72 7.67 20.02
CA LEU A 14 13.91 8.89 20.17
C LEU A 14 13.44 9.08 21.61
N PHE A 15 12.87 8.04 22.24
CA PHE A 15 12.45 8.10 23.63
C PHE A 15 13.61 8.43 24.58
N ARG A 16 14.76 7.78 24.39
CA ARG A 16 15.95 8.07 25.19
C ARG A 16 16.38 9.53 25.05
N ARG A 17 16.44 10.05 23.83
CA ARG A 17 16.81 11.46 23.57
C ARG A 17 15.84 12.44 24.20
N LEU A 18 14.54 12.20 24.08
CA LEU A 18 13.51 13.04 24.68
C LEU A 18 13.59 13.04 26.21
N SER A 19 13.83 11.87 26.83
CA SER A 19 13.99 11.77 28.28
C SER A 19 15.24 12.50 28.77
N THR A 20 16.38 12.36 28.07
CA THR A 20 17.61 13.10 28.41
C THR A 20 17.41 14.60 28.26
N MET A 21 16.77 15.03 27.18
CA MET A 21 16.50 16.45 26.91
C MET A 21 15.65 17.11 27.98
N ARG A 22 14.63 16.40 28.50
CA ARG A 22 13.80 16.90 29.59
C ARG A 22 14.63 17.18 30.86
N VAL A 23 15.59 16.30 31.15
CA VAL A 23 16.48 16.43 32.32
C VAL A 23 17.53 17.52 32.13
N GLU A 24 18.14 17.61 30.93
CA GLU A 24 19.28 18.51 30.68
C GLU A 24 18.85 19.94 30.30
N LEU A 25 17.75 20.11 29.57
CA LEU A 25 17.32 21.39 29.00
C LEU A 25 15.99 21.90 29.60
N GLY A 26 15.33 21.10 30.44
CA GLY A 26 14.10 21.47 31.14
C GLY A 26 12.82 21.38 30.29
N GLU A 27 11.69 21.56 30.97
CA GLU A 27 10.34 21.38 30.40
C GLU A 27 10.05 22.27 29.16
N PRO A 28 10.42 23.57 29.11
CA PRO A 28 10.09 24.41 27.96
C PRO A 28 10.82 24.02 26.66
N ALA A 29 12.04 23.49 26.75
CA ALA A 29 12.75 22.97 25.58
C ALA A 29 12.11 21.66 25.13
N PHE A 30 11.81 20.78 26.06
CA PHE A 30 11.15 19.51 25.83
C PHE A 30 9.78 19.66 25.15
N GLU A 31 8.92 20.57 25.63
CA GLU A 31 7.59 20.83 25.04
C GLU A 31 7.68 21.30 23.59
N ARG A 32 8.63 22.20 23.28
CA ARG A 32 8.87 22.67 21.91
C ARG A 32 9.31 21.51 21.02
N THR A 33 10.25 20.70 21.48
CA THR A 33 10.72 19.53 20.73
C THR A 33 9.64 18.50 20.51
N ILE A 34 8.81 18.18 21.51
CA ILE A 34 7.68 17.26 21.33
C ILE A 34 6.71 17.81 20.30
N ARG A 35 6.36 19.10 20.37
CA ARG A 35 5.45 19.72 19.42
C ARG A 35 5.97 19.60 17.99
N ASP A 36 7.25 19.88 17.77
CA ASP A 36 7.87 19.81 16.44
C ASP A 36 8.04 18.38 15.94
N LEU A 37 8.34 17.44 16.84
CA LEU A 37 8.36 16.01 16.54
C LEU A 37 6.99 15.52 16.08
N LEU A 38 5.92 15.86 16.82
CA LEU A 38 4.55 15.48 16.47
C LEU A 38 4.12 16.05 15.11
N LYS A 39 4.44 17.32 14.82
CA LYS A 39 4.18 17.92 13.50
C LYS A 39 4.92 17.19 12.38
N THR A 40 6.19 16.88 12.61
CA THR A 40 7.02 16.18 11.62
C THR A 40 6.48 14.79 11.34
N LEU A 41 6.15 14.01 12.38
CA LEU A 41 5.56 12.68 12.26
C LEU A 41 4.19 12.74 11.56
N GLY A 42 3.33 13.69 11.93
CA GLY A 42 2.04 13.90 11.28
C GLY A 42 2.18 14.21 9.78
N SER A 43 3.13 15.07 9.41
CA SER A 43 3.39 15.41 8.00
C SER A 43 3.93 14.22 7.20
N ALA A 44 4.74 13.36 7.83
CA ALA A 44 5.26 12.16 7.19
C ALA A 44 4.17 11.11 7.00
N ALA A 45 3.35 10.89 8.03
CA ALA A 45 2.22 9.98 7.98
C ALA A 45 1.19 10.40 6.92
N LEU A 46 0.91 11.70 6.79
CA LEU A 46 0.00 12.22 5.76
C LEU A 46 0.52 11.94 4.35
N ARG A 47 1.79 12.26 4.08
CA ARG A 47 2.42 12.00 2.76
C ARG A 47 2.39 10.52 2.40
N GLU A 48 2.67 9.64 3.36
CA GLU A 48 2.61 8.19 3.15
C GLU A 48 1.18 7.72 2.87
N ALA A 49 0.19 8.26 3.59
CA ALA A 49 -1.22 7.95 3.36
C ALA A 49 -1.68 8.41 1.97
N GLU A 50 -1.28 9.61 1.53
CA GLU A 50 -1.56 10.14 0.20
C GLU A 50 -0.92 9.28 -0.89
N ALA A 51 0.34 8.88 -0.72
CA ALA A 51 1.04 8.00 -1.65
C ALA A 51 0.34 6.64 -1.77
N ARG A 52 -0.06 6.03 -0.64
CA ARG A 52 -0.84 4.78 -0.65
C ARG A 52 -2.21 4.94 -1.31
N ALA A 53 -2.91 6.04 -1.03
CA ALA A 53 -4.18 6.35 -1.65
C ALA A 53 -4.05 6.55 -3.17
N GLN A 54 -2.94 7.13 -3.64
CA GLN A 54 -2.65 7.26 -5.06
C GLN A 54 -2.43 5.88 -5.72
N VAL A 55 -1.60 5.03 -5.11
CA VAL A 55 -1.37 3.67 -5.61
C VAL A 55 -2.67 2.86 -5.69
N LEU A 56 -3.57 3.02 -4.71
CA LEU A 56 -4.88 2.36 -4.74
C LEU A 56 -5.80 2.91 -5.83
N ARG A 57 -5.81 4.23 -6.04
CA ARG A 57 -6.56 4.86 -7.14
C ARG A 57 -6.07 4.33 -8.50
N ASP A 58 -4.76 4.24 -8.68
CA ASP A 58 -4.16 3.79 -9.94
C ASP A 58 -4.44 2.31 -10.26
N ARG A 59 -4.72 1.48 -9.26
CA ARG A 59 -5.09 0.06 -9.46
C ARG A 59 -6.45 -0.12 -10.14
N GLY A 60 -7.35 0.85 -10.04
CA GLY A 60 -8.69 0.79 -10.65
C GLY A 60 -8.75 1.36 -12.07
N VAL A 61 -7.69 2.03 -12.53
CA VAL A 61 -7.66 2.71 -13.82
C VAL A 61 -7.13 1.75 -14.89
N ARG A 62 -8.00 1.36 -15.82
CA ARG A 62 -7.58 0.59 -17.00
C ARG A 62 -6.62 1.42 -17.85
N ARG A 63 -5.43 0.91 -18.13
CA ARG A 63 -4.41 1.55 -18.96
C ARG A 63 -4.61 1.20 -20.44
N PRO A 64 -4.21 2.09 -21.37
CA PRO A 64 -4.16 1.75 -22.80
C PRO A 64 -3.18 0.58 -23.01
N GLY A 65 -3.70 -0.59 -23.35
CA GLY A 65 -2.93 -1.84 -23.49
C GLY A 65 -3.31 -2.94 -22.50
N ASP A 66 -4.11 -2.64 -21.46
CA ASP A 66 -4.58 -3.66 -20.52
C ASP A 66 -5.54 -4.63 -21.22
N ILE A 67 -5.28 -5.94 -21.06
CA ILE A 67 -6.16 -6.99 -21.58
C ILE A 67 -7.41 -7.08 -20.71
N ALA A 68 -8.55 -6.79 -21.33
CA ALA A 68 -9.86 -6.90 -20.73
C ALA A 68 -10.35 -8.36 -20.72
N VAL A 69 -10.32 -9.02 -19.57
CA VAL A 69 -10.93 -10.35 -19.45
C VAL A 69 -12.40 -10.21 -19.07
N ARG A 70 -13.30 -10.79 -19.88
CA ARG A 70 -14.72 -10.88 -19.51
C ARG A 70 -14.90 -11.86 -18.35
N PRO A 71 -15.73 -11.53 -17.34
CA PRO A 71 -16.06 -12.45 -16.26
C PRO A 71 -16.65 -13.74 -16.84
N PHE A 72 -16.35 -14.87 -16.19
CA PHE A 72 -16.65 -16.21 -16.72
C PHE A 72 -18.13 -16.39 -17.11
N ALA A 73 -19.06 -15.91 -16.29
CA ALA A 73 -20.50 -15.97 -16.54
C ALA A 73 -20.97 -15.19 -17.78
N ALA A 74 -20.18 -14.23 -18.27
CA ALA A 74 -20.47 -13.44 -19.47
C ALA A 74 -19.73 -13.96 -20.72
N ARG A 75 -19.04 -15.10 -20.61
CA ARG A 75 -18.42 -15.77 -21.75
C ARG A 75 -19.48 -16.64 -22.41
N SER A 76 -19.90 -16.27 -23.61
CA SER A 76 -20.63 -17.17 -24.49
C SER A 76 -19.62 -18.22 -24.98
N SER A 77 -19.83 -19.50 -24.68
CA SER A 77 -19.08 -20.54 -25.38
C SER A 77 -19.50 -20.46 -26.86
N PRO A 78 -18.56 -20.37 -27.81
CA PRO A 78 -18.88 -20.83 -29.15
C PRO A 78 -19.16 -22.31 -28.96
N MET A 79 -20.43 -22.70 -29.04
CA MET A 79 -20.76 -24.07 -29.36
C MET A 79 -20.42 -24.21 -30.84
N ASP A 80 -19.12 -24.31 -31.15
CA ASP A 80 -18.69 -24.77 -32.47
C ASP A 80 -19.14 -26.23 -32.56
N PRO A 81 -19.91 -26.63 -33.59
CA PRO A 81 -20.12 -28.03 -33.88
C PRO A 81 -18.75 -28.69 -33.99
N TRP A 82 -18.52 -29.75 -33.22
CA TRP A 82 -17.32 -30.55 -33.38
C TRP A 82 -17.31 -31.09 -34.82
N PRO A 83 -16.18 -31.06 -35.54
CA PRO A 83 -16.11 -31.62 -36.89
C PRO A 83 -16.24 -33.15 -36.77
N GLY A 84 -17.48 -33.62 -36.87
CA GLY A 84 -17.91 -35.00 -36.66
C GLY A 84 -19.42 -35.20 -36.81
N ASP A 85 -20.21 -34.13 -36.78
CA ASP A 85 -21.68 -34.19 -36.89
C ASP A 85 -22.20 -34.14 -38.34
N PHE A 86 -21.43 -34.66 -39.31
CA PHE A 86 -21.90 -34.81 -40.69
C PHE A 86 -21.98 -36.29 -41.08
N GLU A 87 -23.20 -36.65 -41.50
CA GLU A 87 -23.60 -37.80 -42.31
C GLU A 87 -23.58 -39.19 -41.67
N GLY A 88 -24.80 -39.66 -41.40
CA GLY A 88 -25.06 -41.07 -41.24
C GLY A 88 -26.54 -41.33 -41.03
N ASP A 89 -27.19 -41.79 -42.11
CA ASP A 89 -28.44 -42.56 -42.11
C ASP A 89 -29.77 -41.79 -42.25
N GLN A 90 -30.20 -41.62 -43.50
CA GLN A 90 -31.60 -41.86 -43.85
C GLN A 90 -31.67 -42.84 -45.03
N PRO A 91 -32.52 -43.89 -44.97
CA PRO A 91 -32.72 -44.85 -46.04
C PRO A 91 -33.48 -44.29 -47.25
#